data_AF-A0A944NBM5-F1
#
_entry.id   AF-A0A944NBM5-F1
#
_cell.length_a   1.000
_cell.length_b   1.000
_cell.length_c   1.000
_cell.angle_alpha   90.00
_cell.angle_beta   90.00
_cell.angle_gamma   90.00
#
_symmetry.space_group_name_H-M   'P 1'
#
loop_
_entity.id
_entity.type
_entity.pdbx_description
1 polymer ?
#
loop_
_entity_poly.entity_id
_entity_poly.type
_entity_poly.pdbx_seq_one_letter_code
_entity_poly.pdbx_strand_id
1 'polypeptide(L)'
;MHNFIRYSRHLTFAMLLVATTLFVGDVDAFEKSKLVYSPRFESPLSKSINLGVVVLNDRYQIYRSKKLGRAGLSSLEQYLRLNNLPFPKTIIYMNDEGYEPFYEFAIEEYNLQDSYDYKFYHSYDYSYRTYLDGNNPYRPQDNIDDRFFTYLIDRYFGLAQSPQYEQIEGGMDAFFRIMKVLLDPAKQPVLFHCWGGRHRTGMIGMAIRYLQGGEWITPIGQELLPAQGSATIVNAAQKEYVMHNKDRVRGENFIFIDRLANDPRFIALKERYQSPLN
;
A
#
# COMPACT_ATOMS: atom_id res chain seq x y z
N MET A 1 24.97 -18.73 81.90
CA MET A 1 25.08 -17.32 81.47
C MET A 1 24.93 -17.26 79.96
N HIS A 2 23.89 -16.53 79.53
CA HIS A 2 23.62 -15.86 78.25
C HIS A 2 23.82 -16.54 76.88
N ASN A 3 22.68 -16.71 76.22
CA ASN A 3 22.34 -16.49 74.80
C ASN A 3 23.34 -15.66 73.97
N PHE A 4 23.52 -16.00 72.68
CA PHE A 4 22.98 -15.20 71.56
C PHE A 4 23.14 -15.91 70.19
N ILE A 5 22.00 -16.37 69.67
CA ILE A 5 21.45 -16.15 68.31
C ILE A 5 22.32 -16.49 67.07
N ARG A 6 21.88 -17.57 66.41
CA ARG A 6 21.90 -17.85 64.95
C ARG A 6 21.84 -16.58 64.10
N TYR A 7 22.73 -16.42 63.11
CA TYR A 7 22.39 -15.94 61.75
C TYR A 7 23.65 -15.98 60.89
N SER A 8 23.66 -16.80 59.83
CA SER A 8 24.51 -16.63 58.63
C SER A 8 24.27 -17.77 57.65
N ARG A 9 23.05 -17.85 57.09
CA ARG A 9 22.74 -18.64 55.89
C ARG A 9 22.00 -17.82 54.83
N HIS A 10 22.22 -16.51 54.84
CA HIS A 10 21.63 -15.56 53.90
C HIS A 10 22.69 -14.59 53.39
N LEU A 11 23.70 -15.07 52.67
CA LEU A 11 24.59 -14.18 51.92
C LEU A 11 24.97 -14.69 50.52
N THR A 12 24.24 -15.67 49.99
CA THR A 12 24.44 -16.18 48.62
C THR A 12 23.18 -16.12 47.76
N PHE A 13 22.13 -15.43 48.22
CA PHE A 13 20.87 -15.28 47.48
C PHE A 13 20.53 -13.83 47.09
N ALA A 14 21.37 -12.85 47.44
CA ALA A 14 21.08 -11.43 47.22
C ALA A 14 21.77 -10.81 45.97
N MET A 15 22.72 -11.49 45.33
CA MET A 15 23.34 -11.00 44.08
C MET A 15 22.67 -11.52 42.80
N LEU A 16 21.74 -12.48 42.89
CA LEU A 16 21.01 -12.98 41.71
C LEU A 16 19.65 -12.26 41.49
N LEU A 17 19.24 -11.38 42.40
CA LEU A 17 17.94 -10.67 42.32
C LEU A 17 18.06 -9.19 41.89
N VAL A 18 19.29 -8.67 41.75
CA VAL A 18 19.53 -7.28 41.27
C VAL A 18 19.88 -7.26 39.77
N ALA A 19 20.22 -8.41 39.17
CA ALA A 19 20.42 -8.53 37.72
C ALA A 19 19.11 -8.74 36.92
N THR A 20 18.00 -9.03 37.60
CA THR A 20 16.68 -9.28 36.96
C THR A 20 15.71 -8.11 37.05
N THR A 21 16.06 -7.02 37.73
CA THR A 21 15.18 -5.84 37.91
C THR A 21 15.59 -4.62 37.07
N LEU A 22 16.69 -4.71 36.32
CA LEU A 22 17.12 -3.65 35.37
C LEU A 22 16.80 -3.97 33.90
N PHE A 23 16.20 -5.13 33.60
CA PHE A 23 15.83 -5.53 32.23
C PHE A 23 14.33 -5.76 32.02
N VAL A 24 13.48 -5.33 32.96
CA VAL A 24 12.01 -5.38 32.81
C VAL A 24 11.44 -4.03 32.35
N GLY A 25 12.28 -2.99 32.25
CA GLY A 25 11.86 -1.62 31.90
C GLY A 25 11.79 -1.31 30.39
N ASP A 26 12.35 -2.14 29.51
CA ASP A 26 12.44 -1.82 28.07
C ASP A 26 11.74 -2.83 27.15
N VAL A 27 11.28 -3.97 27.65
CA VAL A 27 10.53 -4.95 26.83
C VAL A 27 9.12 -4.43 26.54
N ASP A 28 8.50 -3.72 27.49
CA ASP A 28 7.17 -3.12 27.31
C ASP A 28 7.17 -1.93 26.33
N ALA A 29 8.29 -1.22 26.19
CA ALA A 29 8.45 -0.15 25.20
C ALA A 29 8.74 -0.73 23.80
N PHE A 30 9.50 -1.82 23.72
CA PHE A 30 9.81 -2.49 22.46
C PHE A 30 8.61 -3.28 21.91
N GLU A 31 7.80 -3.94 22.76
CA GLU A 31 6.56 -4.59 22.31
C GLU A 31 5.48 -3.59 21.90
N LYS A 32 5.41 -2.41 22.51
CA LYS A 32 4.48 -1.34 22.09
C LYS A 32 4.83 -0.71 20.74
N SER A 33 6.09 -0.78 20.29
CA SER A 33 6.49 -0.31 18.96
C SER A 33 6.16 -1.30 17.82
N LYS A 34 5.75 -2.53 18.14
CA LYS A 34 5.27 -3.50 17.16
C LYS A 34 3.75 -3.55 17.17
N LEU A 35 3.14 -2.52 16.58
CA LEU A 35 1.82 -2.66 15.96
C LEU A 35 1.95 -3.63 14.77
N VAL A 36 2.16 -4.91 15.05
CA VAL A 36 1.91 -5.98 14.10
C VAL A 36 0.41 -5.98 13.92
N TYR A 37 -0.06 -5.29 12.87
CA TYR A 37 -1.44 -5.35 12.43
C TYR A 37 -1.78 -6.81 12.13
N SER A 38 -2.41 -7.46 13.11
CA SER A 38 -3.14 -8.69 12.90
C SER A 38 -4.52 -8.27 12.37
N PRO A 39 -4.93 -8.68 11.16
CA PRO A 39 -6.26 -8.38 10.66
C PRO A 39 -7.27 -9.12 11.55
N ARG A 40 -7.70 -8.49 12.64
CA ARG A 40 -8.83 -8.93 13.43
C ARG A 40 -10.07 -8.67 12.58
N PHE A 41 -10.55 -9.70 11.90
CA PHE A 41 -11.80 -9.76 11.14
C PHE A 41 -11.94 -8.72 10.01
N GLU A 42 -11.96 -9.19 8.76
CA GLU A 42 -12.37 -8.37 7.62
C GLU A 42 -13.82 -7.89 7.84
N SER A 43 -13.99 -6.60 8.15
CA SER A 43 -15.31 -5.97 8.30
C SER A 43 -16.08 -5.94 6.97
N PRO A 44 -17.42 -5.91 6.98
CA PRO A 44 -18.22 -5.71 5.76
C PRO A 44 -17.85 -4.43 5.00
N LEU A 45 -17.50 -3.36 5.74
CA LEU A 45 -17.04 -2.09 5.16
C LEU A 45 -15.71 -2.24 4.43
N SER A 46 -14.71 -2.88 5.04
CA SER A 46 -13.42 -3.11 4.37
C SER A 46 -13.55 -4.03 3.15
N LYS A 47 -14.46 -5.02 3.20
CA LYS A 47 -14.75 -5.88 2.04
C LYS A 47 -15.42 -5.10 0.90
N SER A 48 -16.36 -4.21 1.23
CA SER A 48 -17.11 -3.47 0.22
C SER A 48 -16.22 -2.60 -0.64
N ILE A 49 -15.12 -2.04 -0.10
CA ILE A 49 -14.15 -1.20 -0.83
C ILE A 49 -12.81 -1.90 -1.12
N ASN A 50 -12.69 -3.21 -0.84
CA ASN A 50 -11.42 -3.96 -0.93
C ASN A 50 -10.25 -3.23 -0.24
N LEU A 51 -10.50 -2.70 0.96
CA LEU A 51 -9.53 -1.92 1.73
C LEU A 51 -8.46 -2.84 2.31
N GLY A 52 -7.20 -2.41 2.22
CA GLY A 52 -6.06 -3.04 2.88
C GLY A 52 -5.16 -1.99 3.53
N VAL A 53 -4.62 -2.33 4.71
CA VAL A 53 -3.54 -1.57 5.35
C VAL A 53 -2.22 -2.20 4.93
N VAL A 54 -1.48 -1.50 4.08
CA VAL A 54 -0.20 -1.99 3.53
C VAL A 54 0.93 -1.70 4.53
N VAL A 55 1.03 -0.46 5.01
CA VAL A 55 2.03 -0.07 6.02
C VAL A 55 1.34 0.76 7.10
N LEU A 56 1.68 0.49 8.35
CA LEU A 56 1.20 1.25 9.50
C LEU A 56 2.30 1.32 10.56
N ASN A 57 3.07 2.39 10.52
CA ASN A 57 4.04 2.76 11.56
C ASN A 57 4.02 4.29 11.76
N ASP A 58 4.89 4.82 12.63
CA ASP A 58 4.91 6.25 12.98
C ASP A 58 5.21 7.16 11.78
N ARG A 59 5.90 6.64 10.76
CA ARG A 59 6.37 7.41 9.61
C ARG A 59 5.52 7.22 8.36
N TYR A 60 4.91 6.05 8.19
CA TYR A 60 4.16 5.68 7.00
C TYR A 60 2.82 5.05 7.38
N GLN A 61 1.76 5.60 6.80
CA GLN A 61 0.41 5.06 6.89
C GLN A 61 -0.11 4.92 5.47
N ILE A 62 0.00 3.72 4.92
CA ILE A 62 -0.26 3.43 3.51
C ILE A 62 -1.42 2.44 3.39
N TYR A 63 -2.46 2.87 2.68
CA TYR A 63 -3.67 2.11 2.43
C TYR A 63 -3.80 1.80 0.94
N ARG A 64 -4.56 0.74 0.64
CA ARG A 64 -5.00 0.40 -0.71
C ARG A 64 -6.49 0.17 -0.74
N SER A 65 -7.13 0.39 -1.88
CA SER A 65 -8.53 0.03 -2.07
C SER A 65 -8.84 -0.29 -3.53
N LYS A 66 -10.10 -0.66 -3.79
CA LYS A 66 -10.73 -0.48 -5.10
C LYS A 66 -11.23 0.97 -5.25
N LYS A 67 -11.84 1.31 -6.39
CA LYS A 67 -12.54 2.59 -6.58
C LYS A 67 -13.49 2.91 -5.42
N LEU A 68 -13.54 4.18 -5.03
CA LEU A 68 -14.34 4.61 -3.90
C LEU A 68 -15.59 5.36 -4.37
N GLY A 69 -15.43 6.42 -5.16
CA GLY A 69 -16.50 7.41 -5.33
C GLY A 69 -16.95 8.01 -3.99
N ARG A 70 -18.08 8.72 -4.00
CA ARG A 70 -18.65 9.34 -2.80
C ARG A 70 -18.98 8.32 -1.70
N ALA A 71 -19.67 7.24 -2.07
CA ALA A 71 -20.11 6.23 -1.11
C ALA A 71 -18.94 5.44 -0.52
N GLY A 72 -17.91 5.15 -1.33
CA GLY A 72 -16.70 4.48 -0.87
C GLY A 72 -15.85 5.36 0.04
N LEU A 73 -15.75 6.68 -0.21
CA LEU A 73 -15.07 7.62 0.68
C LEU A 73 -15.74 7.68 2.06
N SER A 74 -17.07 7.74 2.11
CA SER A 74 -17.80 7.69 3.37
C SER A 74 -17.59 6.35 4.11
N SER A 75 -17.57 5.24 3.37
CA SER A 75 -17.27 3.91 3.95
C SER A 75 -15.83 3.84 4.49
N LEU A 76 -14.87 4.44 3.79
CA LEU A 76 -13.48 4.54 4.19
C LEU A 76 -13.35 5.35 5.48
N GLU A 77 -13.95 6.54 5.54
CA GLU A 77 -13.94 7.41 6.73
C GLU A 77 -14.52 6.67 7.94
N GLN A 78 -15.69 6.04 7.77
CA GLN A 78 -16.31 5.27 8.83
C GLN A 78 -15.40 4.14 9.32
N TYR A 79 -14.80 3.38 8.40
CA TYR A 79 -13.89 2.30 8.76
C TYR A 79 -12.67 2.82 9.53
N LEU A 80 -11.99 3.86 9.02
CA LEU A 80 -10.78 4.41 9.62
C LEU A 80 -11.07 4.98 11.02
N ARG A 81 -12.17 5.71 11.17
CA ARG A 81 -12.62 6.23 12.47
C ARG A 81 -12.89 5.11 13.48
N LEU A 82 -13.60 4.04 13.06
CA LEU A 82 -13.90 2.90 13.94
C LEU A 82 -12.64 2.14 14.37
N ASN A 83 -11.58 2.18 13.57
CA ASN A 83 -10.32 1.50 13.83
C ASN A 83 -9.22 2.43 14.37
N ASN A 84 -9.55 3.69 14.70
CA ASN A 84 -8.60 4.71 15.15
C ASN A 84 -7.40 4.88 14.19
N LEU A 85 -7.67 4.87 12.89
CA LEU A 85 -6.69 5.09 11.82
C LEU A 85 -6.88 6.48 11.22
N PRO A 86 -5.81 7.18 10.82
CA PRO A 86 -5.92 8.51 10.23
C PRO A 86 -6.48 8.44 8.80
N PHE A 87 -7.28 9.45 8.43
CA PHE A 87 -7.77 9.59 7.06
C PHE A 87 -6.63 9.95 6.09
N PRO A 88 -6.64 9.47 4.83
CA PRO A 88 -5.61 9.82 3.87
C PRO A 88 -5.56 11.32 3.58
N LYS A 89 -4.36 11.91 3.65
CA LYS A 89 -4.09 13.26 3.12
C LYS A 89 -3.80 13.24 1.62
N THR A 90 -3.47 12.07 1.10
CA THR A 90 -3.19 11.86 -0.32
C THR A 90 -3.96 10.66 -0.82
N ILE A 91 -4.68 10.83 -1.93
CA ILE A 91 -5.32 9.73 -2.65
C ILE A 91 -4.76 9.67 -4.07
N ILE A 92 -4.31 8.49 -4.49
CA ILE A 92 -3.70 8.25 -5.80
C ILE A 92 -4.57 7.28 -6.60
N TYR A 93 -5.10 7.77 -7.73
CA TYR A 93 -5.84 6.96 -8.68
C TYR A 93 -5.01 6.69 -9.94
N MET A 94 -4.95 5.42 -10.36
CA MET A 94 -3.98 4.96 -11.38
C MET A 94 -4.60 4.37 -12.65
N ASN A 95 -5.90 4.54 -12.86
CA ASN A 95 -6.64 3.94 -13.98
C ASN A 95 -7.21 5.02 -14.91
N ASP A 96 -7.45 4.64 -16.16
CA ASP A 96 -7.95 5.48 -17.25
C ASP A 96 -9.46 5.69 -17.25
N GLU A 97 -10.20 4.82 -16.57
CA GLU A 97 -11.65 4.90 -16.43
C GLU A 97 -12.09 5.75 -15.23
N GLY A 98 -13.39 6.03 -15.11
CA GLY A 98 -13.96 6.71 -13.93
C GLY A 98 -14.34 8.18 -14.15
N TYR A 99 -14.35 8.59 -15.42
CA TYR A 99 -14.63 9.95 -15.89
C TYR A 99 -15.73 9.97 -16.96
N GLU A 100 -16.52 8.91 -17.04
CA GLU A 100 -17.62 8.78 -17.99
C GLU A 100 -18.94 9.18 -17.30
N PRO A 101 -19.90 9.76 -18.05
CA PRO A 101 -21.26 9.95 -17.53
C PRO A 101 -21.81 8.65 -16.92
N PHE A 102 -22.43 8.75 -15.75
CA PHE A 102 -22.97 7.61 -14.97
C PHE A 102 -21.93 6.65 -14.35
N TYR A 103 -20.62 6.86 -14.61
CA TYR A 103 -19.51 6.09 -14.01
C TYR A 103 -18.39 7.01 -13.52
N GLU A 104 -18.74 8.22 -13.06
CA GLU A 104 -17.81 9.32 -12.77
C GLU A 104 -17.17 9.29 -11.36
N PHE A 105 -16.97 8.11 -10.78
CA PHE A 105 -16.47 8.00 -9.39
C PHE A 105 -15.11 8.69 -9.17
N ALA A 106 -14.23 8.76 -10.18
CA ALA A 106 -12.96 9.45 -10.04
C ALA A 106 -13.15 10.98 -10.00
N ILE A 107 -14.15 11.49 -10.73
CA ILE A 107 -14.60 12.89 -10.62
C ILE A 107 -15.25 13.15 -9.27
N GLU A 108 -16.07 12.22 -8.75
CA GLU A 108 -16.63 12.34 -7.39
C GLU A 108 -15.52 12.44 -6.34
N GLU A 109 -14.50 11.58 -6.42
CA GLU A 109 -13.35 11.63 -5.53
C GLU A 109 -12.55 12.94 -5.71
N TYR A 110 -12.32 13.41 -6.93
CA TYR A 110 -11.67 14.69 -7.15
C TYR A 110 -12.46 15.86 -6.52
N ASN A 111 -13.78 15.90 -6.70
CA ASN A 111 -14.63 16.97 -6.19
C ASN A 111 -14.80 16.98 -4.66
N LEU A 112 -14.48 15.87 -4.00
CA LEU A 112 -14.60 15.73 -2.54
C LEU A 112 -13.30 16.02 -1.79
N GLN A 113 -12.20 16.28 -2.50
CA GLN A 113 -10.88 16.45 -1.91
C GLN A 113 -10.83 17.58 -0.87
N ASP A 114 -11.50 18.70 -1.12
CA ASP A 114 -11.57 19.82 -0.17
C ASP A 114 -12.44 19.50 1.04
N SER A 115 -13.49 18.70 0.87
CA SER A 115 -14.41 18.34 1.95
C SER A 115 -13.79 17.36 2.95
N TYR A 116 -12.86 16.54 2.49
CA TYR A 116 -12.15 15.55 3.30
C TYR A 116 -10.69 15.93 3.60
N ASP A 117 -10.24 17.13 3.15
CA ASP A 117 -8.88 17.65 3.34
C ASP A 117 -7.78 16.69 2.83
N TYR A 118 -7.90 16.26 1.57
CA TYR A 118 -6.85 15.50 0.88
C TYR A 118 -6.49 16.09 -0.48
N LYS A 119 -5.34 15.68 -1.01
CA LYS A 119 -4.96 15.92 -2.40
C LYS A 119 -5.22 14.68 -3.26
N PHE A 120 -5.99 14.85 -4.33
CA PHE A 120 -6.24 13.78 -5.30
C PHE A 120 -5.23 13.82 -6.45
N TYR A 121 -4.49 12.74 -6.66
CA TYR A 121 -3.64 12.54 -7.83
C TYR A 121 -4.34 11.59 -8.80
N HIS A 122 -4.39 11.96 -10.08
CA HIS A 122 -5.18 11.23 -11.06
C HIS A 122 -4.46 11.07 -12.40
N SER A 123 -4.89 10.06 -13.16
CA SER A 123 -4.24 9.62 -14.40
C SER A 123 -4.13 10.69 -15.49
N TYR A 124 -5.04 11.66 -15.49
CA TYR A 124 -5.10 12.74 -16.47
C TYR A 124 -4.46 14.07 -16.00
N ASP A 125 -3.81 14.11 -14.83
CA ASP A 125 -3.07 15.30 -14.37
C ASP A 125 -1.73 15.38 -15.10
N TYR A 126 -1.63 16.18 -16.16
CA TYR A 126 -0.36 16.33 -16.89
C TYR A 126 0.81 16.89 -16.06
N SER A 127 0.52 17.58 -14.95
CA SER A 127 1.57 18.03 -14.03
C SER A 127 2.15 16.87 -13.22
N TYR A 128 1.35 15.82 -12.98
CA TYR A 128 1.74 14.66 -12.22
C TYR A 128 0.92 13.41 -12.54
N ARG A 129 1.09 12.85 -13.76
CA ARG A 129 0.29 11.70 -14.20
C ARG A 129 0.59 10.45 -13.38
N THR A 130 -0.47 9.82 -12.89
CA THR A 130 -0.43 8.58 -12.10
C THR A 130 -0.98 7.36 -12.82
N TYR A 131 -1.28 7.48 -14.12
CA TYR A 131 -1.63 6.33 -14.93
C TYR A 131 -0.52 5.28 -14.90
N LEU A 132 -0.87 4.02 -14.71
CA LEU A 132 0.06 2.89 -14.79
C LEU A 132 -0.57 1.83 -15.69
N ASP A 133 0.18 1.23 -16.62
CA ASP A 133 -0.37 0.14 -17.44
C ASP A 133 -0.61 -1.11 -16.56
N GLY A 134 -1.84 -1.62 -16.53
CA GLY A 134 -2.20 -2.76 -15.69
C GLY A 134 -1.74 -4.12 -16.24
N ASN A 135 -1.34 -4.18 -17.50
CA ASN A 135 -0.93 -5.41 -18.19
C ASN A 135 0.59 -5.51 -18.27
N ASN A 136 1.28 -4.44 -18.69
CA ASN A 136 2.74 -4.45 -18.82
C ASN A 136 3.39 -3.06 -18.76
N PRO A 137 3.73 -2.55 -17.56
CA PRO A 137 4.47 -1.29 -17.40
C PRO A 137 5.86 -1.24 -18.06
N TYR A 138 6.47 -2.38 -18.40
CA TYR A 138 7.77 -2.38 -19.07
C TYR A 138 7.68 -2.05 -20.55
N ARG A 139 6.52 -2.27 -21.16
CA ARG A 139 6.25 -2.01 -22.57
C ARG A 139 4.79 -1.56 -22.72
N PRO A 140 4.42 -0.37 -22.21
CA PRO A 140 3.11 0.19 -22.46
C PRO A 140 2.94 0.37 -23.98
N GLN A 141 1.79 -0.01 -24.51
CA GLN A 141 1.51 0.05 -25.96
C GLN A 141 0.52 1.14 -26.32
N ASP A 142 -0.29 1.54 -25.35
CA ASP A 142 -1.45 2.36 -25.60
C ASP A 142 -1.27 3.72 -24.91
N ASN A 143 -1.61 4.77 -25.62
CA ASN A 143 -1.83 6.07 -25.03
C ASN A 143 -3.13 6.05 -24.21
N ILE A 144 -3.10 6.66 -23.02
CA ILE A 144 -4.30 6.84 -22.21
C ILE A 144 -5.31 7.78 -22.89
N ASP A 145 -4.82 8.83 -23.55
CA ASP A 145 -5.66 9.86 -24.14
C ASP A 145 -6.42 9.36 -25.39
N ASP A 146 -5.91 8.31 -26.06
CA ASP A 146 -6.58 7.69 -27.22
C ASP A 146 -7.68 6.70 -26.80
N ARG A 147 -7.57 6.12 -25.61
CA ARG A 147 -8.47 5.04 -25.17
C ARG A 147 -9.78 5.56 -24.62
N PHE A 148 -9.73 6.64 -23.84
CA PHE A 148 -10.90 7.13 -23.10
C PHE A 148 -10.86 8.66 -22.92
N PHE A 149 -10.96 9.42 -24.00
CA PHE A 149 -11.19 10.86 -23.92
C PHE A 149 -12.69 11.15 -23.76
N THR A 150 -13.06 11.85 -22.68
CA THR A 150 -14.41 12.38 -22.48
C THR A 150 -14.36 13.89 -22.26
N TYR A 151 -15.48 14.57 -22.56
CA TYR A 151 -15.62 16.00 -22.28
C TYR A 151 -15.40 16.34 -20.79
N LEU A 152 -15.63 15.39 -19.87
CA LEU A 152 -15.38 15.59 -18.44
C LEU A 152 -13.89 15.69 -18.18
N ILE A 153 -13.09 14.82 -18.78
CA ILE A 153 -11.64 14.85 -18.58
C ILE A 153 -11.06 16.19 -19.06
N ASP A 154 -11.45 16.66 -20.25
CA ASP A 154 -11.01 17.96 -20.76
C ASP A 154 -11.51 19.13 -19.88
N ARG A 155 -12.76 19.08 -19.43
CA ARG A 155 -13.34 20.11 -18.55
C ARG A 155 -12.59 20.24 -17.22
N TYR A 156 -12.15 19.14 -16.63
CA TYR A 156 -11.49 19.14 -15.33
C TYR A 156 -9.97 19.37 -15.43
N PHE A 157 -9.34 18.91 -16.51
CA PHE A 157 -7.88 18.81 -16.58
C PHE A 157 -7.26 19.53 -17.79
N GLY A 158 -8.06 20.12 -18.67
CA GLY A 158 -7.62 21.01 -19.76
C GLY A 158 -6.66 20.34 -20.75
N LEU A 159 -7.01 19.15 -21.25
CA LEU A 159 -6.03 18.24 -21.83
C LEU A 159 -5.53 18.65 -23.22
N ALA A 160 -6.37 19.28 -24.05
CA ALA A 160 -6.05 19.57 -25.45
C ALA A 160 -4.87 20.56 -25.63
N GLN A 161 -4.38 21.17 -24.54
CA GLN A 161 -3.30 22.15 -24.57
C GLN A 161 -1.97 21.60 -24.02
N SER A 162 -1.94 20.33 -23.60
CA SER A 162 -0.75 19.73 -23.01
C SER A 162 0.27 19.31 -24.08
N PRO A 163 1.56 19.63 -23.93
CA PRO A 163 2.61 19.12 -24.81
C PRO A 163 2.84 17.61 -24.67
N GLN A 164 2.25 16.99 -23.65
CA GLN A 164 2.29 15.54 -23.40
C GLN A 164 1.08 14.81 -23.97
N TYR A 165 0.16 15.52 -24.63
CA TYR A 165 -0.95 14.92 -25.37
C TYR A 165 -0.41 13.94 -26.41
N GLU A 166 -1.09 12.81 -26.59
CA GLU A 166 -0.71 11.71 -27.50
C GLU A 166 0.52 10.88 -27.13
N GLN A 167 1.15 11.11 -25.97
CA GLN A 167 2.31 10.32 -25.54
C GLN A 167 1.88 8.99 -24.88
N ILE A 168 2.57 7.90 -25.26
CA ILE A 168 2.43 6.62 -24.58
C ILE A 168 2.84 6.78 -23.11
N GLU A 169 1.92 6.46 -22.19
CA GLU A 169 2.10 6.64 -20.76
C GLU A 169 1.80 5.33 -20.00
N GLY A 170 2.10 5.29 -18.70
CA GLY A 170 1.84 4.12 -17.86
C GLY A 170 3.01 3.14 -17.75
N GLY A 171 4.19 3.56 -18.21
CA GLY A 171 5.41 2.79 -18.10
C GLY A 171 6.07 2.82 -16.72
N MET A 172 7.29 2.29 -16.65
CA MET A 172 8.08 2.25 -15.41
C MET A 172 8.33 3.63 -14.79
N ASP A 173 8.45 4.69 -15.60
CA ASP A 173 8.65 6.04 -15.07
C ASP A 173 7.41 6.54 -14.32
N ALA A 174 6.21 6.16 -14.78
CA ALA A 174 4.97 6.41 -14.06
C ALA A 174 4.94 5.63 -12.74
N PHE A 175 5.33 4.36 -12.74
CA PHE A 175 5.49 3.56 -11.52
C PHE A 175 6.41 4.27 -10.50
N PHE A 176 7.60 4.72 -10.91
CA PHE A 176 8.53 5.39 -10.00
C PHE A 176 8.04 6.77 -9.53
N ARG A 177 7.33 7.53 -10.37
CA ARG A 177 6.63 8.75 -9.92
C ARG A 177 5.59 8.45 -8.85
N ILE A 178 4.79 7.40 -9.02
CA ILE A 178 3.78 6.98 -8.05
C ILE A 178 4.44 6.58 -6.73
N MET A 179 5.51 5.77 -6.79
CA MET A 179 6.30 5.38 -5.61
C MET A 179 6.90 6.59 -4.88
N LYS A 180 7.33 7.63 -5.61
CA LYS A 180 7.84 8.87 -5.03
C LYS A 180 6.79 9.62 -4.21
N VAL A 181 5.52 9.60 -4.61
CA VAL A 181 4.42 10.19 -3.83
C VAL A 181 4.10 9.32 -2.62
N LEU A 182 3.97 8.01 -2.85
CA LEU A 182 3.61 7.02 -1.83
C LEU A 182 4.59 6.97 -0.66
N LEU A 183 5.88 7.12 -0.94
CA LEU A 183 6.96 7.01 0.03
C LEU A 183 7.45 8.37 0.54
N ASP A 184 6.74 9.45 0.23
CA ASP A 184 7.04 10.77 0.78
C ASP A 184 6.39 10.93 2.17
N PRO A 185 7.19 11.14 3.24
CA PRO A 185 6.65 11.37 4.59
C PRO A 185 5.72 12.58 4.67
N ALA A 186 5.95 13.61 3.87
CA ALA A 186 5.12 14.82 3.87
C ALA A 186 3.72 14.59 3.28
N LYS A 187 3.51 13.46 2.59
CA LYS A 187 2.24 13.11 1.95
C LYS A 187 1.41 12.08 2.72
N GLN A 188 1.93 11.57 3.84
CA GLN A 188 1.25 10.57 4.66
C GLN A 188 0.08 11.16 5.45
N PRO A 189 -1.01 10.41 5.68
CA PRO A 189 -1.28 9.06 5.16
C PRO A 189 -1.66 9.05 3.68
N VAL A 190 -1.34 7.96 2.97
CA VAL A 190 -1.61 7.80 1.53
C VAL A 190 -2.55 6.62 1.29
N LEU A 191 -3.54 6.80 0.42
CA LEU A 191 -4.32 5.69 -0.16
C LEU A 191 -4.08 5.64 -1.66
N PHE A 192 -3.87 4.44 -2.21
CA PHE A 192 -3.76 4.24 -3.66
C PHE A 192 -4.74 3.19 -4.17
N HIS A 193 -5.30 3.43 -5.36
CA HIS A 193 -6.24 2.51 -5.97
C HIS A 193 -6.30 2.60 -7.51
N CYS A 194 -6.91 1.57 -8.08
CA CYS A 194 -7.42 1.52 -9.44
C CYS A 194 -8.89 1.10 -9.37
N TRP A 195 -9.55 0.82 -10.50
CA TRP A 195 -10.96 0.45 -10.51
C TRP A 195 -11.28 -0.75 -9.60
N GLY A 196 -10.65 -1.89 -9.84
CA GLY A 196 -10.92 -3.11 -9.08
C GLY A 196 -10.12 -3.23 -7.77
N GLY A 197 -9.09 -2.41 -7.58
CA GLY A 197 -8.12 -2.60 -6.50
C GLY A 197 -7.23 -3.84 -6.71
N ARG A 198 -7.08 -4.31 -7.95
CA ARG A 198 -6.50 -5.63 -8.28
C ARG A 198 -5.20 -5.55 -9.07
N HIS A 199 -5.24 -5.01 -10.28
CA HIS A 199 -4.09 -4.93 -11.20
C HIS A 199 -3.05 -3.92 -10.72
N ARG A 200 -3.19 -2.65 -11.09
CA ARG A 200 -2.28 -1.56 -10.72
C ARG A 200 -2.10 -1.44 -9.20
N THR A 201 -3.20 -1.46 -8.44
CA THR A 201 -3.14 -1.50 -6.96
C THR A 201 -2.35 -2.72 -6.46
N GLY A 202 -2.57 -3.90 -7.03
CA GLY A 202 -1.79 -5.07 -6.61
C GLY A 202 -0.31 -4.93 -6.94
N MET A 203 0.05 -4.34 -8.10
CA MET A 203 1.45 -4.12 -8.48
C MET A 203 2.15 -3.23 -7.47
N ILE A 204 1.53 -2.10 -7.11
CA ILE A 204 2.04 -1.17 -6.10
C ILE A 204 2.10 -1.84 -4.72
N GLY A 205 1.02 -2.51 -4.29
CA GLY A 205 0.96 -3.16 -2.98
C GLY A 205 2.04 -4.23 -2.82
N MET A 206 2.23 -5.06 -3.85
CA MET A 206 3.30 -6.06 -3.87
C MET A 206 4.69 -5.41 -3.85
N ALA A 207 4.90 -4.35 -4.62
CA ALA A 207 6.17 -3.64 -4.65
C ALA A 207 6.53 -3.06 -3.27
N ILE A 208 5.58 -2.45 -2.56
CA ILE A 208 5.79 -1.93 -1.20
C ILE A 208 6.17 -3.05 -0.23
N ARG A 209 5.44 -4.18 -0.25
CA ARG A 209 5.78 -5.34 0.59
C ARG A 209 7.15 -5.91 0.25
N TYR A 210 7.54 -5.88 -1.02
CA TYR A 210 8.84 -6.36 -1.44
C TYR A 210 9.98 -5.40 -1.03
N LEU A 211 9.70 -4.10 -0.92
CA LEU A 211 10.62 -3.14 -0.27
C LEU A 211 10.82 -3.45 1.22
N GLN A 212 9.76 -3.84 1.95
CA GLN A 212 9.86 -4.25 3.36
C GLN A 212 10.76 -5.49 3.56
N GLY A 213 10.97 -6.30 2.53
CA GLY A 213 11.95 -7.38 2.53
C GLY A 213 11.41 -8.68 1.94
N GLY A 214 12.14 -9.76 2.23
CA GLY A 214 11.91 -11.09 1.66
C GLY A 214 12.67 -11.33 0.37
N GLU A 215 12.78 -12.61 0.03
CA GLU A 215 13.31 -13.06 -1.26
C GLU A 215 12.15 -13.25 -2.24
N TRP A 216 12.39 -12.80 -3.48
CA TRP A 216 11.45 -13.04 -4.56
C TRP A 216 11.86 -14.31 -5.28
N ILE A 217 10.94 -15.27 -5.32
CA ILE A 217 11.19 -16.58 -5.92
C ILE A 217 10.44 -16.61 -7.26
N THR A 218 11.18 -16.57 -8.38
CA THR A 218 10.63 -16.60 -9.75
C THR A 218 11.09 -17.81 -10.57
N PRO A 219 10.26 -18.37 -11.49
CA PRO A 219 8.81 -18.29 -11.56
C PRO A 219 8.21 -19.58 -11.03
N ILE A 220 7.27 -19.38 -10.12
CA ILE A 220 6.06 -20.18 -10.16
C ILE A 220 5.47 -20.02 -11.57
N GLY A 221 5.57 -21.07 -12.40
CA GLY A 221 4.96 -21.09 -13.73
C GLY A 221 3.43 -20.92 -13.65
N GLN A 222 2.77 -20.99 -14.80
CA GLN A 222 1.30 -21.04 -14.89
C GLN A 222 0.66 -22.10 -13.96
N GLU A 223 1.45 -23.03 -13.40
CA GLU A 223 1.06 -24.14 -12.52
C GLU A 223 0.55 -23.74 -11.10
N LEU A 224 0.72 -22.51 -10.62
CA LEU A 224 0.00 -22.03 -9.42
C LEU A 224 -0.98 -20.88 -9.70
N LEU A 225 -1.35 -20.64 -10.96
CA LEU A 225 -2.68 -20.08 -11.22
C LEU A 225 -3.62 -21.28 -11.13
N PRO A 226 -4.18 -21.58 -9.94
CA PRO A 226 -4.87 -22.83 -9.79
C PRO A 226 -6.18 -22.69 -10.56
N ALA A 227 -6.57 -23.77 -11.26
CA ALA A 227 -7.95 -23.93 -11.67
C ALA A 227 -8.90 -23.70 -10.47
N GLN A 228 -8.46 -23.98 -9.23
CA GLN A 228 -9.14 -23.60 -7.97
C GLN A 228 -8.14 -23.52 -6.79
N GLY A 229 -7.90 -22.33 -6.22
CA GLY A 229 -7.82 -22.20 -4.75
C GLY A 229 -6.50 -22.21 -3.94
N SER A 230 -5.29 -22.43 -4.45
CA SER A 230 -4.09 -22.24 -3.60
C SER A 230 -2.83 -21.79 -4.34
N ALA A 231 -2.52 -20.49 -4.28
CA ALA A 231 -1.17 -20.00 -4.56
C ALA A 231 -0.32 -20.26 -3.31
N THR A 232 0.83 -20.93 -3.45
CA THR A 232 1.79 -21.07 -2.34
C THR A 232 2.34 -19.69 -1.99
N ILE A 233 1.92 -19.17 -0.83
CA ILE A 233 2.37 -17.87 -0.31
C ILE A 233 3.76 -18.07 0.30
N VAL A 234 4.80 -17.56 -0.35
CA VAL A 234 6.19 -17.67 0.12
C VAL A 234 6.77 -16.35 0.66
N ASN A 235 6.13 -15.21 0.41
CA ASN A 235 6.55 -13.93 0.97
C ASN A 235 5.39 -12.93 1.22
N ALA A 236 5.69 -11.83 1.91
CA ALA A 236 4.72 -10.80 2.28
C ALA A 236 4.04 -10.13 1.07
N ALA A 237 4.74 -9.98 -0.06
CA ALA A 237 4.20 -9.40 -1.28
C ALA A 237 3.14 -10.32 -1.92
N GLN A 238 3.42 -11.62 -2.00
CA GLN A 238 2.43 -12.59 -2.48
C GLN A 238 1.24 -12.70 -1.52
N LYS A 239 1.47 -12.65 -0.20
CA LYS A 239 0.40 -12.65 0.80
C LYS A 239 -0.55 -11.46 0.61
N GLU A 240 0.03 -10.26 0.50
CA GLU A 240 -0.68 -9.02 0.20
C GLU A 240 -1.52 -9.12 -1.07
N TYR A 241 -0.97 -9.73 -2.12
CA TYR A 241 -1.70 -9.90 -3.36
C TYR A 241 -2.88 -10.87 -3.20
N VAL A 242 -2.64 -12.07 -2.66
CA VAL A 242 -3.65 -13.12 -2.52
C VAL A 242 -4.78 -12.69 -1.59
N MET A 243 -4.50 -12.01 -0.48
CA MET A 243 -5.52 -11.57 0.48
C MET A 243 -6.59 -10.68 -0.16
N HIS A 244 -6.22 -9.85 -1.15
CA HIS A 244 -7.10 -8.87 -1.78
C HIS A 244 -7.59 -9.28 -3.19
N ASN A 245 -7.20 -10.46 -3.68
CA ASN A 245 -7.49 -10.93 -5.04
C ASN A 245 -7.90 -12.41 -5.10
N LYS A 246 -8.39 -12.99 -3.99
CA LYS A 246 -8.73 -14.41 -3.85
C LYS A 246 -9.57 -14.96 -5.01
N ASP A 247 -10.53 -14.17 -5.50
CA ASP A 247 -11.47 -14.60 -6.56
C ASP A 247 -10.95 -14.36 -7.99
N ARG A 248 -9.87 -13.58 -8.15
CA ARG A 248 -9.33 -13.23 -9.47
C ARG A 248 -7.87 -12.79 -9.38
N VAL A 249 -6.98 -13.78 -9.41
CA VAL A 249 -5.52 -13.58 -9.47
C VAL A 249 -5.12 -13.07 -10.86
N ARG A 250 -4.19 -12.11 -10.92
CA ARG A 250 -3.61 -11.55 -12.16
C ARG A 250 -2.14 -11.92 -12.22
N GLY A 251 -1.80 -12.80 -13.16
CA GLY A 251 -0.42 -13.28 -13.34
C GLY A 251 0.56 -12.16 -13.72
N GLU A 252 0.05 -11.12 -14.38
CA GLU A 252 0.78 -9.93 -14.81
C GLU A 252 1.49 -9.24 -13.63
N ASN A 253 0.86 -9.24 -12.45
CA ASN A 253 1.43 -8.65 -11.24
C ASN A 253 2.68 -9.40 -10.75
N PHE A 254 2.70 -10.72 -10.85
CA PHE A 254 3.85 -11.53 -10.43
C PHE A 254 5.01 -11.38 -11.42
N ILE A 255 4.71 -11.38 -12.72
CA ILE A 255 5.69 -11.10 -13.78
C ILE A 255 6.27 -9.70 -13.61
N PHE A 256 5.44 -8.72 -13.23
CA PHE A 256 5.89 -7.37 -12.96
C PHE A 256 6.92 -7.32 -11.83
N ILE A 257 6.63 -7.93 -10.68
CA ILE A 257 7.53 -7.88 -9.51
C ILE A 257 8.82 -8.65 -9.76
N ASP A 258 8.76 -9.76 -10.49
CA ASP A 258 9.95 -10.49 -10.90
C ASP A 258 10.94 -9.62 -11.67
N ARG A 259 10.43 -8.93 -12.70
CA ARG A 259 11.26 -7.99 -13.47
C ARG A 259 11.72 -6.82 -12.61
N LEU A 260 10.85 -6.34 -11.71
CA LEU A 260 11.12 -5.18 -10.85
C LEU A 260 12.25 -5.46 -9.87
N ALA A 261 12.37 -6.69 -9.39
CA ALA A 261 13.43 -7.09 -8.47
C ALA A 261 14.83 -6.84 -9.01
N ASN A 262 14.98 -6.79 -10.33
CA ASN A 262 16.24 -6.56 -11.02
C ASN A 262 16.39 -5.12 -11.55
N ASP A 263 15.40 -4.23 -11.40
CA ASP A 263 15.51 -2.83 -11.81
C ASP A 263 16.43 -2.06 -10.83
N PRO A 264 17.54 -1.45 -11.29
CA PRO A 264 18.48 -0.73 -10.42
C PRO A 264 17.83 0.38 -9.59
N ARG A 265 16.80 1.03 -10.12
CA ARG A 265 16.06 2.08 -9.39
C ARG A 265 15.26 1.48 -8.24
N PHE A 266 14.73 0.28 -8.43
CA PHE A 266 14.01 -0.42 -7.37
C PHE A 266 14.95 -0.97 -6.29
N ILE A 267 16.13 -1.47 -6.68
CA ILE A 267 17.18 -1.87 -5.73
C ILE A 267 17.55 -0.68 -4.84
N ALA A 268 17.78 0.50 -5.43
CA ALA A 268 18.06 1.72 -4.67
C ALA A 268 16.89 2.15 -3.75
N LEU A 269 15.63 1.97 -4.19
CA LEU A 269 14.47 2.18 -3.32
C LEU A 269 14.47 1.18 -2.15
N LYS A 270 14.78 -0.09 -2.39
CA LYS A 270 14.80 -1.13 -1.35
C LYS A 270 15.83 -0.79 -0.28
N GLU A 271 17.06 -0.47 -0.68
CA GLU A 271 18.11 -0.03 0.25
C GLU A 271 17.69 1.16 1.12
N ARG A 272 16.99 2.13 0.51
CA ARG A 272 16.53 3.34 1.20
C ARG A 272 15.33 3.11 2.14
N TYR A 273 14.38 2.27 1.75
CA TYR A 273 13.06 2.18 2.39
C TYR A 273 12.81 0.86 3.13
N GLN A 274 13.67 -0.14 3.02
CA GLN A 274 13.48 -1.42 3.72
C GLN A 274 13.36 -1.24 5.23
N SER A 275 14.29 -0.53 5.88
CA SER A 275 14.19 -0.28 7.33
C SER A 275 13.04 0.67 7.69
N PRO A 276 12.86 1.84 7.03
CA PRO A 276 11.78 2.77 7.38
C PRO A 276 10.35 2.25 7.21
N LEU A 277 10.13 1.23 6.38
CA LEU A 277 8.80 0.65 6.17
C LEU A 277 8.49 -0.51 7.11
N ASN A 278 9.46 -1.05 7.86
CA ASN A 278 9.24 -2.11 8.84
C ASN A 278 8.86 -1.57 10.23
#